data_AF-A0A7Y4XZ37-F1
#
_entry.id   AF-A0A7Y4XZ37-F1
#
_cell.length_a   1.000
_cell.length_b   1.000
_cell.length_c   1.000
_cell.angle_alpha   90.00
_cell.angle_beta   90.00
_cell.angle_gamma   90.00
#
_symmetry.space_group_name_H-M   'P 1'
#
loop_
_entity.id
_entity.type
_entity.pdbx_description
1 polymer ?
#
loop_
_entity_poly.entity_id
_entity_poly.type
_entity_poly.pdbx_seq_one_letter_code
_entity_poly.pdbx_strand_id
1 'polypeptide(L)'
;MTDSFSPVNFAGNKVPLPSKLICPEPHNVYARTALFERLDAARTHSLIWVNAPGGSGKTILASSYLRARALTHIWYRVDGGDNDPASFFHYLSLAALSFMPP
;
A
#
# COMPACT_ATOMS: atom_id res chain seq x y z
N MET A 1 16.38 -16.02 31.77
CA MET A 1 16.44 -14.56 31.95
C MET A 1 15.28 -14.03 31.14
N THR A 2 14.27 -13.54 31.84
CA THR A 2 12.90 -13.28 31.39
C THR A 2 12.81 -12.13 30.38
N ASP A 3 11.77 -12.24 29.55
CA ASP A 3 11.27 -11.31 28.54
C ASP A 3 11.42 -9.82 28.84
N SER A 4 11.85 -9.09 27.79
CA SER A 4 11.55 -7.66 27.61
C SER A 4 11.25 -7.37 26.14
N PHE A 5 10.31 -8.10 25.54
CA PHE A 5 9.54 -7.54 24.42
C PHE A 5 8.58 -6.50 25.01
N SER A 6 9.03 -5.26 25.11
CA SER A 6 8.18 -4.14 25.51
C SER A 6 6.95 -4.07 24.58
N PRO A 7 5.72 -4.07 25.12
CA PRO A 7 4.53 -3.92 24.30
C PRO A 7 4.56 -2.52 23.67
N VAL A 8 4.49 -2.48 22.35
CA VAL A 8 4.36 -1.23 21.61
C VAL A 8 2.97 -0.69 21.92
N ASN A 9 2.90 0.39 22.69
CA ASN A 9 1.64 1.04 23.07
C ASN A 9 0.99 1.68 21.84
N PHE A 10 -0.09 1.07 21.34
CA PHE A 10 -0.94 1.61 20.27
C PHE A 10 -2.01 2.53 20.86
N ALA A 11 -1.59 3.67 21.41
CA ALA A 11 -2.50 4.75 21.79
C ALA A 11 -2.20 5.99 20.94
N GLY A 12 -3.00 6.17 19.89
CA GLY A 12 -3.31 7.50 19.36
C GLY A 12 -2.24 8.28 18.59
N ASN A 13 -1.08 7.70 18.27
CA ASN A 13 -0.04 8.42 17.51
C ASN A 13 0.16 7.77 16.12
N LYS A 14 -0.17 8.50 15.05
CA LYS A 14 0.12 8.08 13.67
C LYS A 14 1.64 7.95 13.55
N VAL A 15 2.17 6.74 13.62
CA VAL A 15 3.59 6.48 13.34
C VAL A 15 3.88 7.02 11.94
N PRO A 16 4.86 7.91 11.75
CA PRO A 16 5.24 8.38 10.43
C PRO A 16 5.67 7.18 9.61
N LEU A 17 4.80 6.73 8.71
CA LEU A 17 5.13 5.63 7.83
C LEU A 17 6.22 6.12 6.87
N PRO A 18 7.30 5.35 6.65
CA PRO A 18 8.28 5.69 5.63
C PRO A 18 7.58 5.95 4.29
N SER A 19 8.10 6.87 3.48
CA SER A 19 7.46 7.26 2.21
C SER A 19 7.21 6.08 1.25
N LYS A 20 7.88 4.94 1.45
CA LYS A 20 7.60 3.67 0.76
C LYS A 20 6.17 3.15 0.99
N LEU A 21 5.56 3.50 2.12
CA LEU A 21 4.26 3.01 2.58
C LEU A 21 3.12 4.01 2.38
N ILE A 22 3.41 5.21 1.89
CA ILE A 22 2.42 6.26 1.68
C ILE A 22 1.87 6.16 0.26
N CYS A 23 0.57 5.87 0.16
CA CYS A 23 -0.16 5.96 -1.10
C CYS A 23 -0.20 7.44 -1.55
N PRO A 24 0.23 7.78 -2.78
CA PRO A 24 0.23 9.16 -3.23
C PRO A 24 -1.20 9.67 -3.39
N GLU A 25 -1.53 10.79 -2.74
CA GLU A 25 -2.85 11.41 -2.86
C GLU A 25 -3.06 11.96 -4.28
N PRO A 26 -4.03 11.42 -5.03
CA PRO A 26 -4.34 11.94 -6.34
C PRO A 26 -5.06 13.29 -6.19
N HIS A 27 -4.36 14.38 -6.51
CA HIS A 27 -4.95 15.71 -6.66
C HIS A 27 -5.26 15.97 -8.13
N ASN A 28 -6.51 16.32 -8.43
CA ASN A 28 -6.98 16.71 -9.76
C ASN A 28 -6.77 15.66 -10.87
N VAL A 29 -7.07 14.39 -10.58
CA VAL A 29 -6.89 13.28 -11.52
C VAL A 29 -8.19 13.01 -12.28
N TYR A 30 -8.11 12.96 -13.61
CA TYR A 30 -9.23 12.57 -14.46
C TYR A 30 -9.59 11.10 -14.19
N ALA A 31 -10.83 10.85 -13.74
CA ALA A 31 -11.29 9.51 -13.41
C ALA A 31 -11.37 8.63 -14.67
N ARG A 32 -10.44 7.67 -14.79
CA ARG A 32 -10.43 6.70 -15.90
C ARG A 32 -11.38 5.54 -15.59
N THR A 33 -12.69 5.82 -15.59
CA THR A 33 -13.75 4.87 -15.21
C THR A 33 -13.66 3.53 -15.95
N ALA A 34 -13.37 3.54 -17.26
CA ALA A 34 -13.17 2.31 -18.04
C ALA A 34 -12.00 1.43 -17.53
N LEU A 35 -10.95 2.03 -16.95
CA LEU A 35 -9.87 1.26 -16.33
C LEU A 35 -10.26 0.78 -14.94
N PHE A 36 -11.08 1.53 -14.20
CA PHE A 36 -11.60 1.08 -12.92
C PHE A 36 -12.51 -0.16 -13.09
N GLU A 37 -13.36 -0.18 -14.11
CA GLU A 37 -14.20 -1.34 -14.43
C GLU A 37 -13.35 -2.58 -14.79
N ARG A 38 -12.25 -2.39 -15.52
CA ARG A 38 -11.30 -3.47 -15.81
C ARG A 38 -10.61 -3.99 -14.55
N LEU A 39 -10.24 -3.10 -13.62
CA LEU A 39 -9.68 -3.50 -12.33
C LEU A 39 -10.73 -4.21 -11.47
N ASP A 40 -11.98 -3.74 -11.46
CA ASP A 40 -13.09 -4.38 -10.76
C ASP A 40 -13.34 -5.81 -11.28
N ALA A 41 -13.34 -6.01 -12.60
CA ALA A 41 -13.47 -7.35 -13.19
C ALA A 41 -12.28 -8.26 -12.81
N ALA A 42 -11.07 -7.71 -12.79
CA ALA A 42 -9.86 -8.44 -12.44
C ALA A 42 -9.74 -8.78 -10.94
N ARG A 43 -10.53 -8.15 -10.05
CA ARG A 43 -10.55 -8.47 -8.60
C ARG A 43 -11.10 -9.86 -8.27
N THR A 44 -11.66 -10.56 -9.25
CA THR A 44 -11.95 -11.99 -9.13
C THR A 44 -10.67 -12.83 -8.97
N HIS A 45 -9.50 -12.27 -9.32
CA HIS A 45 -8.20 -12.89 -9.15
C HIS A 45 -7.45 -12.38 -7.90
N SER A 46 -6.63 -13.25 -7.30
CA SER A 46 -5.83 -12.92 -6.11
C SER A 46 -4.66 -11.97 -6.39
N LEU A 47 -4.27 -11.77 -7.65
CA LEU A 47 -3.17 -10.90 -8.06
C LEU A 47 -3.52 -10.15 -9.34
N ILE A 48 -3.32 -8.83 -9.31
CA ILE A 48 -3.48 -7.95 -10.47
C ILE A 48 -2.13 -7.30 -10.76
N TRP A 49 -1.60 -7.50 -11.97
CA TRP A 49 -0.35 -6.88 -12.43
C TRP A 49 -0.64 -5.72 -13.39
N VAL A 50 -0.17 -4.52 -13.05
CA VAL A 50 -0.32 -3.32 -13.88
C VAL A 50 1.03 -2.93 -14.47
N ASN A 51 1.25 -3.24 -15.75
CA ASN A 51 2.45 -2.83 -16.48
C ASN A 51 2.17 -1.63 -17.38
N ALA A 52 3.02 -0.61 -17.31
CA ALA A 52 2.97 0.54 -18.23
C ALA A 52 4.34 1.25 -18.27
N PRO A 53 4.66 1.96 -19.37
CA PRO A 53 5.85 2.80 -19.46
C PRO A 53 5.99 3.83 -18.33
N GLY A 54 7.20 4.37 -18.15
CA GLY A 54 7.43 5.54 -17.29
C GLY A 54 6.53 6.70 -17.72
N GLY A 55 5.94 7.42 -16.76
CA GLY A 55 5.08 8.57 -17.06
C GLY A 55 3.62 8.26 -17.45
N SER A 56 3.22 7.01 -17.66
CA SER A 56 1.83 6.67 -18.05
C SER A 56 0.77 6.86 -16.96
N GLY A 57 1.18 7.19 -15.74
CA GLY A 57 0.27 7.40 -14.60
C GLY A 57 -0.20 6.12 -13.90
N LYS A 58 0.52 4.99 -14.03
CA LYS A 58 0.19 3.72 -13.35
C LYS A 58 0.01 3.86 -11.83
N THR A 59 0.88 4.61 -11.17
CA THR A 59 0.81 4.92 -9.75
C THR A 59 -0.45 5.72 -9.41
N ILE A 60 -0.78 6.70 -10.26
CA ILE A 60 -1.97 7.53 -10.12
C ILE A 60 -3.25 6.72 -10.38
N LEU A 61 -3.23 5.80 -11.33
CA LEU A 61 -4.35 4.88 -11.60
C LEU A 61 -4.64 4.03 -10.36
N ALA A 62 -3.59 3.43 -9.76
CA ALA A 62 -3.75 2.61 -8.56
C ALA A 62 -4.27 3.44 -7.36
N SER A 63 -3.68 4.60 -7.07
CA SER A 63 -4.12 5.41 -5.93
C SER A 63 -5.52 5.99 -6.12
N SER A 64 -5.86 6.46 -7.32
CA SER A 64 -7.21 6.94 -7.64
C SER A 64 -8.25 5.83 -7.62
N TYR A 65 -7.90 4.61 -8.04
CA TYR A 65 -8.80 3.45 -7.97
C TYR A 65 -9.12 3.07 -6.52
N LEU A 66 -8.08 2.95 -5.67
CA LEU A 66 -8.25 2.61 -4.25
C LEU A 66 -9.12 3.64 -3.53
N ARG A 67 -8.94 4.94 -3.84
CA ARG A 67 -9.78 6.02 -3.33
C ARG A 67 -11.21 5.94 -3.87
N ALA A 68 -11.39 5.78 -5.18
CA ALA A 68 -12.71 5.77 -5.82
C ALA A 68 -13.59 4.59 -5.38
N ARG A 69 -12.97 3.48 -4.96
CA ARG A 69 -13.66 2.28 -4.45
C ARG A 69 -13.62 2.17 -2.92
N ALA A 70 -13.07 3.17 -2.23
CA ALA A 70 -12.94 3.21 -0.77
C ALA A 70 -12.39 1.89 -0.17
N LEU A 71 -11.38 1.32 -0.83
CA LEU A 71 -10.84 0.01 -0.43
C LEU A 71 -9.86 0.17 0.71
N THR A 72 -9.97 -0.69 1.72
CA THR A 72 -8.90 -0.91 2.70
C THR A 72 -7.69 -1.49 1.98
N HIS A 73 -6.55 -0.82 2.07
CA HIS A 73 -5.36 -1.20 1.33
C HIS A 73 -4.09 -0.83 2.08
N ILE A 74 -3.03 -1.59 1.79
CA ILE A 74 -1.66 -1.25 2.17
C ILE A 74 -0.94 -0.86 0.89
N TRP A 75 -0.20 0.25 0.94
CA TRP A 75 0.67 0.65 -0.14
C TRP A 75 2.11 0.26 0.21
N TYR A 76 2.82 -0.38 -0.71
CA TYR A 76 4.21 -0.75 -0.53
C TYR A 76 4.98 -0.49 -1.82
N ARG A 77 6.03 0.33 -1.75
CA ARG A 77 6.99 0.53 -2.84
C ARG A 77 8.19 -0.37 -2.62
N VAL A 78 8.41 -1.29 -3.56
CA VAL A 78 9.59 -2.15 -3.62
C VAL A 78 10.71 -1.35 -4.29
N ASP A 79 11.84 -1.19 -3.59
CA ASP A 79 13.05 -0.55 -4.10
C ASP A 79 14.23 -1.55 -4.05
N GLY A 80 15.36 -1.23 -4.70
CA GLY A 80 16.52 -2.13 -4.79
C GLY A 80 17.14 -2.54 -3.44
N GLY A 81 16.83 -1.83 -2.35
CA GLY A 81 17.23 -2.19 -0.98
C GLY A 81 16.40 -3.32 -0.36
N ASP A 82 15.28 -3.73 -0.98
CA ASP A 82 14.40 -4.79 -0.50
C ASP A 82 14.80 -6.17 -1.06
N ASN A 83 16.03 -6.30 -1.58
CA ASN A 83 16.58 -7.55 -2.10
C ASN A 83 16.93 -8.57 -0.99
N ASP A 84 16.89 -8.13 0.28
CA ASP A 84 16.92 -9.02 1.44
C ASP A 84 15.49 -9.37 1.89
N PRO A 85 15.08 -10.65 1.83
CA PRO A 85 13.75 -11.09 2.24
C PRO A 85 13.40 -10.70 3.69
N ALA A 86 14.39 -10.67 4.60
CA ALA A 86 14.14 -10.32 6.00
C ALA A 86 13.72 -8.85 6.13
N SER A 87 14.40 -7.96 5.41
CA SER A 87 14.05 -6.53 5.33
C SER A 87 12.65 -6.31 4.72
N PHE A 88 12.30 -7.06 3.66
CA PHE A 88 10.96 -7.02 3.07
C PHE A 88 9.87 -7.41 4.08
N PHE A 89 10.01 -8.56 4.76
CA PHE A 89 9.02 -9.01 5.74
C PHE A 89 8.93 -8.09 6.95
N HIS A 90 10.04 -7.49 7.39
CA HIS A 90 10.04 -6.51 8.47
C HIS A 90 9.14 -5.30 8.14
N TYR A 91 9.34 -4.67 6.98
CA TYR A 91 8.53 -3.52 6.57
C TYR A 91 7.07 -3.89 6.25
N LEU A 92 6.83 -5.08 5.70
CA LEU A 92 5.47 -5.56 5.47
C LEU A 92 4.72 -5.77 6.79
N SER A 93 5.39 -6.33 7.80
CA SER A 93 4.82 -6.54 9.14
C SER A 93 4.44 -5.21 9.79
N LEU A 94 5.31 -4.21 9.71
CA LEU A 94 5.03 -2.86 10.22
C LEU A 94 3.82 -2.23 9.52
N ALA A 95 3.72 -2.39 8.20
CA ALA A 95 2.59 -1.88 7.43
C ALA A 95 1.27 -2.59 7.82
N ALA A 96 1.30 -3.91 8.01
CA ALA A 96 0.12 -4.69 8.43
C ALA A 96 -0.37 -4.30 9.83
N LEU A 97 0.55 -4.17 10.80
CA LEU A 97 0.22 -3.76 12.17
C LEU A 97 -0.37 -2.35 12.24
N SER A 98 0.02 -1.45 11.33
CA SER A 98 -0.55 -0.09 11.27
C SER A 98 -2.01 -0.04 10.80
N PHE A 99 -2.50 -1.12 10.18
CA PHE A 99 -3.83 -1.19 9.57
C PHE A 99 -4.81 -2.13 10.30
N MET A 100 -4.34 -2.85 11.32
CA MET A 100 -5.20 -3.70 12.15
C MET A 100 -5.83 -2.84 13.28
N PRO A 101 -7.17 -2.77 13.40
CA PRO A 101 -7.79 -2.16 14.57
C PRO A 101 -7.45 -3.00 15.83
N PRO A 102 -7.44 -2.38 17.03
CA PRO A 102 -7.12 -3.06 18.28
C PRO A 102 -8.07 -4.21 18.61
#